data_AF-A0A958MC01-F1
#
_entry.id   AF-A0A958MC01-F1
#
_cell.length_a   1.000
_cell.length_b   1.000
_cell.length_c   1.000
_cell.angle_alpha   90.00
_cell.angle_beta   90.00
_cell.angle_gamma   90.00
#
_symmetry.space_group_name_H-M   'P 1'
#
loop_
_entity.id
_entity.type
_entity.pdbx_description
1 polymer ?
#
loop_
_entity_poly.entity_id
_entity_poly.type
_entity_poly.pdbx_seq_one_letter_code
_entity_poly.pdbx_strand_id
1 'polypeptide(L)'
;MLLMAATPEKGSIAESSPAVEAIAEAPELVGFQEWKQTRVYRAREAVDLFKTQRLGDPNDVKGAKGSEEGEPTEAKAEKPEVQKAPAVTSEDGERLRQLEFNLEIAQGLTIHDYFALYLKSMDKTQLAQAVQKLSPEELSELLLAYRQKLYGIPIKKAEVQAPVGEKL
;
A
#
# COMPACT_ATOMS: atom_id res chain seq x y z
N MET A 1 -74.69 -22.01 6.12
CA MET A 1 -75.10 -21.42 4.83
C MET A 1 -74.12 -20.30 4.55
N LEU A 2 -73.17 -20.51 3.63
CA LEU A 2 -73.24 -20.07 2.21
C LEU A 2 -73.30 -18.54 2.12
N LEU A 3 -72.56 -17.80 1.29
CA LEU A 3 -71.37 -17.94 0.43
C LEU A 3 -71.29 -16.57 -0.31
N MET A 4 -70.10 -16.19 -0.82
CA MET A 4 -69.85 -15.23 -1.93
C MET A 4 -69.69 -13.74 -1.54
N ALA A 5 -68.79 -12.91 -2.12
CA ALA A 5 -67.81 -12.97 -3.23
C ALA A 5 -66.78 -11.80 -2.99
N ALA A 6 -65.46 -11.91 -3.26
CA ALA A 6 -64.72 -11.74 -4.53
C ALA A 6 -64.98 -10.35 -5.19
N THR A 7 -64.04 -9.48 -5.59
CA THR A 7 -62.64 -9.58 -6.12
C THR A 7 -61.92 -8.17 -6.02
N PRO A 8 -60.97 -7.72 -6.89
CA PRO A 8 -59.55 -7.52 -6.54
C PRO A 8 -58.99 -6.10 -6.82
N GLU A 9 -57.89 -5.68 -6.18
CA GLU A 9 -57.08 -4.56 -6.68
C GLU A 9 -55.69 -5.01 -7.14
N LYS A 10 -55.45 -4.70 -8.40
CA LYS A 10 -54.23 -4.83 -9.18
C LYS A 10 -53.12 -3.96 -8.59
N GLY A 11 -51.90 -4.47 -8.72
CA GLY A 11 -50.81 -3.66 -9.24
C GLY A 11 -49.81 -3.17 -8.20
N SER A 12 -48.77 -3.97 -7.96
CA SER A 12 -47.43 -3.40 -7.93
C SER A 12 -46.43 -4.48 -8.33
N ILE A 13 -46.00 -4.39 -9.57
CA ILE A 13 -44.79 -5.00 -10.12
C ILE A 13 -43.60 -4.49 -9.30
N ALA A 14 -43.23 -5.24 -8.26
CA ALA A 14 -41.90 -5.13 -7.67
C ALA A 14 -40.94 -5.87 -8.58
N GLU A 15 -40.37 -5.09 -9.49
CA GLU A 15 -39.11 -5.27 -10.19
C GLU A 15 -38.15 -6.23 -9.47
N SER A 16 -38.14 -7.49 -9.89
CA SER A 16 -37.03 -8.42 -9.59
C SER A 16 -35.80 -7.94 -10.36
N SER A 17 -35.09 -6.97 -9.80
CA SER A 17 -33.68 -6.78 -10.12
C SER A 17 -32.93 -8.06 -9.76
N PRO A 18 -32.11 -8.63 -10.66
CA PRO A 18 -31.22 -9.70 -10.27
C PRO A 18 -30.27 -9.13 -9.22
N ALA A 19 -30.36 -9.69 -8.01
CA ALA A 19 -29.32 -9.59 -7.01
C ALA A 19 -28.03 -10.07 -7.68
N VAL A 20 -27.24 -9.13 -8.18
CA VAL A 20 -25.82 -9.34 -8.39
C VAL A 20 -25.28 -9.43 -6.98
N GLU A 21 -25.31 -10.64 -6.46
CA GLU A 21 -24.63 -11.07 -5.26
C GLU A 21 -23.15 -10.84 -5.54
N ALA A 22 -22.72 -9.60 -5.31
CA ALA A 22 -21.32 -9.26 -5.18
C ALA A 22 -20.85 -10.12 -4.01
N ILE A 23 -20.24 -11.25 -4.35
CA ILE A 23 -19.43 -12.04 -3.43
C ILE A 23 -18.36 -11.07 -2.97
N ALA A 24 -18.64 -10.39 -1.85
CA ALA A 24 -17.66 -9.66 -1.09
C ALA A 24 -16.73 -10.74 -0.55
N GLU A 25 -15.73 -11.09 -1.36
CA GLU A 25 -14.63 -11.95 -0.98
C GLU A 25 -14.08 -11.37 0.32
N ALA A 26 -14.33 -12.07 1.42
CA ALA A 26 -13.88 -11.65 2.73
C ALA A 26 -12.37 -11.41 2.62
N PRO A 27 -11.86 -10.25 3.07
CA PRO A 27 -10.47 -9.89 2.85
C PRO A 27 -9.60 -11.03 3.34
N GLU A 28 -8.87 -11.64 2.40
CA GLU A 28 -8.06 -12.81 2.69
C GLU A 28 -7.10 -12.44 3.82
N LEU A 29 -7.12 -13.25 4.87
CA LEU A 29 -6.42 -12.94 6.09
C LEU A 29 -4.92 -13.10 5.85
N VAL A 30 -4.19 -12.01 5.71
CA VAL A 30 -2.74 -12.04 5.46
C VAL A 30 -1.95 -11.98 6.76
N GLY A 31 -0.75 -12.57 6.79
CA GLY A 31 0.17 -12.45 7.94
C GLY A 31 0.80 -11.06 8.06
N PHE A 32 1.48 -10.76 9.16
CA PHE A 32 2.11 -9.45 9.37
C PHE A 32 3.12 -9.09 8.26
N GLN A 33 4.04 -10.00 7.95
CA GLN A 33 5.06 -9.75 6.92
C GLN A 33 4.44 -9.50 5.55
N GLU A 34 3.46 -10.32 5.17
CA GLU A 34 2.75 -10.21 3.90
C GLU A 34 1.94 -8.91 3.80
N TRP A 35 1.25 -8.55 4.87
CA TRP A 35 0.54 -7.28 4.98
C TRP A 35 1.50 -6.08 4.83
N LYS A 36 2.64 -6.11 5.52
CA LYS A 36 3.66 -5.06 5.45
C LYS A 36 4.26 -4.98 4.04
N GLN A 37 4.63 -6.11 3.45
CA GLN A 37 5.17 -6.18 2.10
C GLN A 37 4.20 -5.61 1.08
N THR A 38 2.90 -5.92 1.19
CA THR A 38 1.86 -5.35 0.33
C THR A 38 1.79 -3.83 0.44
N ARG A 39 1.89 -3.28 1.65
CA ARG A 39 1.89 -1.83 1.88
C ARG A 39 3.13 -1.16 1.29
N VAL A 40 4.31 -1.74 1.52
CA VAL A 40 5.58 -1.25 0.97
C VAL A 40 5.57 -1.29 -0.55
N TYR A 41 5.12 -2.41 -1.13
CA TYR A 41 5.02 -2.58 -2.58
C TYR A 41 4.15 -1.49 -3.21
N ARG A 42 2.92 -1.29 -2.71
CA ARG A 42 2.01 -0.25 -3.21
C ARG A 42 2.59 1.16 -3.07
N ALA A 43 3.28 1.44 -1.98
CA ALA A 43 3.90 2.75 -1.77
C ALA A 43 5.07 2.99 -2.74
N ARG A 44 5.89 1.95 -3.03
CA ARG A 44 6.95 2.03 -4.04
C ARG A 44 6.38 2.23 -5.43
N GLU A 45 5.39 1.42 -5.80
CA GLU A 45 4.71 1.51 -7.08
C GLU A 45 4.12 2.92 -7.29
N ALA A 46 3.52 3.52 -6.26
CA ALA A 46 3.01 4.89 -6.34
C ALA A 46 4.11 5.93 -6.60
N VAL A 47 5.28 5.80 -5.96
CA VAL A 47 6.44 6.67 -6.21
C VAL A 47 6.96 6.48 -7.63
N ASP A 48 7.12 5.23 -8.07
CA ASP A 48 7.68 4.89 -9.38
C ASP A 48 6.74 5.36 -10.50
N LEU A 49 5.44 5.08 -10.39
CA LEU A 49 4.43 5.57 -11.33
C LEU A 49 4.42 7.09 -11.41
N PHE A 50 4.52 7.77 -10.27
CA PHE A 50 4.56 9.23 -10.25
C PHE A 50 5.82 9.77 -10.95
N LYS A 51 7.00 9.17 -10.67
CA LYS A 51 8.26 9.56 -11.31
C LYS A 51 8.21 9.35 -12.83
N THR A 52 7.78 8.18 -13.28
CA THR A 52 7.69 7.86 -14.72
C THR A 52 6.70 8.77 -15.45
N GLN A 53 5.53 9.04 -14.85
CA GLN A 53 4.50 9.86 -15.50
C GLN A 53 4.81 11.36 -15.53
N ARG A 54 5.54 11.89 -14.54
CA ARG A 54 5.70 13.34 -14.36
C ARG A 54 7.11 13.85 -14.57
N LEU A 55 8.13 13.06 -14.26
CA LEU A 55 9.53 13.48 -14.35
C LEU A 55 10.26 12.87 -15.57
N GLY A 56 9.62 11.96 -16.29
CA GLY A 56 10.26 11.18 -17.35
C GLY A 56 11.22 10.12 -16.76
N ASP A 57 11.67 9.20 -17.61
CA ASP A 57 12.61 8.16 -17.19
C ASP A 57 13.94 8.83 -16.77
N PRO A 58 14.46 8.61 -15.55
CA PRO A 58 15.74 9.19 -15.14
C PRO A 58 16.92 8.75 -16.02
N ASN A 59 16.75 7.72 -16.85
CA ASN A 59 17.75 7.31 -17.85
C ASN A 59 17.76 8.17 -19.13
N ASP A 60 16.72 8.96 -19.42
CA ASP A 60 16.66 9.80 -20.63
C ASP A 60 17.39 11.15 -20.50
N VAL A 61 17.83 11.53 -19.29
CA VAL A 61 18.47 12.85 -19.05
C VAL A 61 19.98 12.85 -19.36
N LYS A 62 20.56 11.75 -19.84
CA LYS A 62 22.01 11.63 -20.11
C LYS A 62 22.44 12.07 -21.52
N GLY A 63 21.60 12.81 -22.26
CA GLY A 63 21.85 13.20 -23.65
C GLY A 63 22.23 14.67 -23.91
N ALA A 64 22.18 15.56 -22.91
CA ALA A 64 22.41 17.00 -23.12
C ALA A 64 23.66 17.51 -22.38
N LYS A 65 24.84 17.04 -22.79
CA LYS A 65 26.10 17.66 -22.40
C LYS A 65 27.09 17.68 -23.56
N GLY A 66 27.11 18.83 -24.25
CA GLY A 66 28.30 19.42 -24.87
C GLY A 66 28.86 18.74 -26.13
N SER A 67 28.52 19.32 -27.28
CA SER A 67 29.46 19.49 -28.41
C SER A 67 29.10 20.76 -29.16
N GLU A 68 29.62 21.89 -28.67
CA GLU A 68 29.92 23.04 -29.53
C GLU A 68 31.30 22.79 -30.15
N GLU A 69 31.35 22.67 -31.47
CA GLU A 69 32.35 23.26 -32.38
C GLU A 69 32.20 22.61 -33.78
N GLY A 70 31.73 23.39 -34.76
CA GLY A 70 31.65 22.98 -36.16
C GLY A 70 30.64 23.79 -36.99
N GLU A 71 31.17 24.67 -37.84
CA GLU A 71 30.51 25.63 -38.75
C GLU A 71 29.60 25.02 -39.86
N PRO A 72 28.85 25.85 -40.62
CA PRO A 72 27.48 25.56 -41.05
C PRO A 72 27.39 24.87 -42.41
N THR A 73 26.42 23.97 -42.56
CA THR A 73 25.95 23.50 -43.87
C THR A 73 24.45 23.71 -43.97
N GLU A 74 24.06 24.49 -44.98
CA GLU A 74 22.68 24.70 -45.40
C GLU A 74 22.04 23.37 -45.78
N ALA A 75 21.19 22.84 -44.91
CA ALA A 75 20.23 21.80 -45.26
C ALA A 75 18.96 21.98 -44.41
N LYS A 76 17.99 22.68 -45.02
CA LYS A 76 16.53 22.55 -44.83
C LYS A 76 16.12 21.84 -43.53
N ALA A 77 16.12 22.58 -42.44
CA ALA A 77 15.67 22.12 -41.13
C ALA A 77 14.14 21.97 -41.12
N GLU A 78 13.67 20.73 -41.32
CA GLU A 78 12.42 20.28 -40.71
C GLU A 78 12.59 20.43 -39.20
N LYS A 79 11.83 21.36 -38.65
CA LYS A 79 11.82 21.76 -37.24
C LYS A 79 11.61 20.49 -36.38
N PRO A 80 12.59 20.02 -35.60
CA PRO A 80 12.31 18.99 -34.61
C PRO A 80 11.42 19.66 -33.58
N GLU A 81 10.18 19.19 -33.49
CA GLU A 81 9.23 19.57 -32.47
C GLU A 81 9.83 19.12 -31.13
N VAL A 82 10.56 20.03 -30.49
CA VAL A 82 11.11 19.87 -29.15
C VAL A 82 9.89 19.63 -28.25
N GLN A 83 9.61 18.36 -27.96
CA GLN A 83 8.67 17.95 -26.93
C GLN A 83 9.19 18.54 -25.63
N LYS A 84 8.60 19.68 -25.28
CA LYS A 84 8.89 20.43 -24.08
C LYS A 84 8.65 19.46 -22.92
N ALA A 85 9.72 19.06 -22.23
CA ALA A 85 9.60 18.31 -20.99
C ALA A 85 8.54 19.00 -20.11
N PRO A 86 7.58 18.25 -19.54
CA PRO A 86 6.56 18.86 -18.70
C PRO A 86 7.27 19.65 -17.61
N ALA A 87 6.98 20.95 -17.54
CA ALA A 87 7.53 21.80 -16.49
C ALA A 87 7.02 21.26 -15.16
N VAL A 88 7.93 20.65 -14.37
CA VAL A 88 7.63 20.12 -13.04
C VAL A 88 7.06 21.26 -12.21
N THR A 89 5.80 21.13 -11.81
CA THR A 89 5.12 22.16 -11.02
C THR A 89 5.54 22.05 -9.55
N SER A 90 5.36 23.12 -8.78
CA SER A 90 5.57 23.07 -7.32
C SER A 90 4.69 22.01 -6.65
N GLU A 91 3.48 21.80 -7.19
CA GLU A 91 2.53 20.78 -6.74
C GLU A 91 3.07 19.36 -6.98
N ASP A 92 3.72 19.11 -8.12
CA ASP A 92 4.33 17.81 -8.41
C ASP A 92 5.46 17.50 -7.40
N GLY A 93 6.23 18.51 -7.01
CA GLY A 93 7.28 18.38 -5.99
C GLY A 93 6.72 18.06 -4.59
N GLU A 94 5.63 18.71 -4.17
CA GLU A 94 4.95 18.40 -2.91
C GLU A 94 4.36 16.99 -2.92
N ARG A 95 3.74 16.60 -4.04
CA ARG A 95 3.13 15.28 -4.18
C ARG A 95 4.18 14.18 -4.13
N LEU A 96 5.33 14.36 -4.77
CA LEU A 96 6.43 13.41 -4.70
C LEU A 96 6.93 13.23 -3.26
N ARG A 97 7.16 14.34 -2.53
CA ARG A 97 7.55 14.28 -1.10
C ARG A 97 6.54 13.52 -0.26
N GLN A 98 5.24 13.73 -0.50
CA GLN A 98 4.20 13.00 0.21
C GLN A 98 4.24 11.50 -0.08
N LEU A 99 4.46 11.10 -1.34
CA LEU A 99 4.57 9.70 -1.72
C LEU A 99 5.81 9.03 -1.12
N GLU A 100 6.94 9.72 -1.11
CA GLU A 100 8.18 9.24 -0.49
C GLU A 100 8.02 9.11 1.03
N PHE A 101 7.35 10.05 1.68
CA PHE A 101 6.99 9.95 3.10
C PHE A 101 6.07 8.76 3.37
N ASN A 102 5.05 8.52 2.53
CA ASN A 102 4.17 7.36 2.68
C ASN A 102 4.95 6.05 2.55
N LEU A 103 5.95 5.99 1.66
CA LEU A 103 6.85 4.85 1.54
C LEU A 103 7.69 4.64 2.81
N GLU A 104 8.24 5.71 3.38
CA GLU A 104 8.98 5.65 4.64
C GLU A 104 8.10 5.10 5.78
N ILE A 105 6.87 5.61 5.90
CA ILE A 105 5.89 5.10 6.88
C ILE A 105 5.59 3.62 6.64
N ALA A 106 5.36 3.21 5.39
CA ALA A 106 5.10 1.80 5.06
C ALA A 106 6.26 0.88 5.43
N GLN A 107 7.51 1.32 5.24
CA GLN A 107 8.71 0.59 5.64
C GLN A 107 8.87 0.52 7.17
N GLY A 108 8.46 1.58 7.87
CA GLY A 108 8.48 1.69 9.32
C GLY A 108 7.36 0.93 10.05
N LEU A 109 6.40 0.32 9.33
CA LEU A 109 5.28 -0.40 9.95
C LEU A 109 5.77 -1.52 10.87
N THR A 110 5.22 -1.53 12.07
CA THR A 110 5.52 -2.50 13.13
C THR A 110 4.38 -3.49 13.32
N ILE A 111 4.63 -4.56 14.09
CA ILE A 111 3.58 -5.51 14.48
C ILE A 111 2.45 -4.85 15.28
N HIS A 112 2.76 -3.78 16.02
CA HIS A 112 1.76 -2.99 16.73
C HIS A 112 0.83 -2.25 15.74
N ASP A 113 1.37 -1.70 14.66
CA ASP A 113 0.57 -1.01 13.63
C ASP A 113 -0.31 -2.00 12.87
N TYR A 114 0.21 -3.20 12.60
CA TYR A 114 -0.58 -4.28 12.04
C TYR A 114 -1.79 -4.63 12.91
N PHE A 115 -1.58 -4.77 14.22
CA PHE A 115 -2.70 -5.01 15.14
C PHE A 115 -3.70 -3.84 15.16
N ALA A 116 -3.19 -2.59 15.25
CA ALA A 116 -4.02 -1.40 15.39
C ALA A 116 -4.80 -1.04 14.11
N LEU A 117 -4.24 -1.30 12.93
CA LEU A 117 -4.78 -0.86 11.64
C LEU A 117 -5.48 -1.98 10.86
N TYR A 118 -5.02 -3.23 10.98
CA TYR A 118 -5.54 -4.35 10.18
C TYR A 118 -6.37 -5.32 11.02
N LEU A 119 -5.87 -5.74 12.17
CA LEU A 119 -6.59 -6.71 13.01
C LEU A 119 -7.74 -6.09 13.81
N LYS A 120 -7.71 -4.78 14.06
CA LYS A 120 -8.74 -4.07 14.85
C LYS A 120 -10.15 -4.21 14.29
N SER A 121 -10.31 -4.32 12.98
CA SER A 121 -11.62 -4.43 12.32
C SER A 121 -12.09 -5.88 12.12
N MET A 122 -11.32 -6.86 12.60
CA MET A 122 -11.61 -8.27 12.38
C MET A 122 -12.46 -8.87 13.49
N ASP A 123 -13.18 -9.94 13.16
CA ASP A 123 -13.91 -10.71 14.15
C ASP A 123 -12.97 -11.62 14.98
N LYS A 124 -13.49 -12.19 16.07
CA LYS A 124 -12.69 -13.01 17.00
C LYS A 124 -12.09 -14.24 16.30
N THR A 125 -12.79 -14.79 15.32
CA THR A 125 -12.39 -15.98 14.55
C THR A 125 -11.25 -15.66 13.59
N GLN A 126 -11.35 -14.58 12.83
CA GLN A 126 -10.29 -14.05 11.97
C GLN A 126 -9.08 -13.64 12.79
N LEU A 127 -9.28 -13.01 13.95
CA LEU A 127 -8.17 -12.68 14.85
C LEU A 127 -7.43 -13.93 15.31
N ALA A 128 -8.15 -14.99 15.70
CA ALA A 128 -7.53 -16.25 16.10
C ALA A 128 -6.71 -16.88 14.96
N GLN A 129 -7.23 -16.84 13.73
CA GLN A 129 -6.50 -17.28 12.54
C GLN A 129 -5.28 -16.38 12.25
N ALA A 130 -5.38 -15.08 12.50
CA ALA A 130 -4.29 -14.14 12.23
C ALA A 130 -3.12 -14.38 13.19
N VAL A 131 -3.44 -14.64 14.46
CA VAL A 131 -2.47 -14.99 15.48
C VAL A 131 -1.75 -16.29 15.15
N GLN A 132 -2.41 -17.26 14.50
CA GLN A 132 -1.76 -18.49 14.03
C GLN A 132 -0.76 -18.27 12.90
N LYS A 133 -0.92 -17.18 12.13
CA LYS A 133 0.02 -16.80 11.05
C LYS A 133 1.19 -15.94 11.55
N LEU A 134 1.19 -15.52 12.81
CA LEU A 134 2.30 -14.77 13.40
C LEU A 134 3.43 -15.71 13.83
N SER A 135 4.66 -15.28 13.62
CA SER A 135 5.81 -15.99 14.18
C SER A 135 5.81 -15.88 15.72
N PRO A 136 6.43 -16.84 16.43
CA PRO A 136 6.58 -16.74 17.89
C PRO A 136 7.28 -15.45 18.33
N GLU A 137 8.26 -14.99 17.55
CA GLU A 137 9.00 -13.74 17.79
C GLU A 137 8.07 -12.53 17.65
N GLU A 138 7.29 -12.45 16.57
CA GLU A 138 6.34 -11.36 16.33
C GLU A 138 5.27 -11.30 17.43
N LEU A 139 4.75 -12.45 17.84
CA LEU A 139 3.80 -12.54 18.94
C LEU A 139 4.42 -12.11 20.26
N SER A 140 5.68 -12.48 20.52
CA SER A 140 6.39 -12.07 21.73
C SER A 140 6.58 -10.55 21.78
N GLU A 141 6.94 -9.93 20.65
CA GLU A 141 7.09 -8.48 20.54
C GLU A 141 5.75 -7.78 20.76
N LEU A 142 4.67 -8.30 20.18
CA LEU A 142 3.31 -7.80 20.40
C LEU A 142 2.90 -7.86 21.88
N LEU A 143 3.16 -9.00 22.54
CA LEU A 143 2.86 -9.19 23.97
C LEU A 143 3.72 -8.28 24.87
N LEU A 144 4.98 -8.09 24.52
CA LEU A 144 5.88 -7.17 25.23
C LEU A 144 5.41 -5.72 25.10
N ALA A 145 5.04 -5.30 23.89
CA ALA A 145 4.47 -3.96 23.64
C ALA A 145 3.16 -3.77 24.42
N TYR A 146 2.28 -4.77 24.43
CA TYR A 146 1.04 -4.73 25.21
C TYR A 146 1.30 -4.63 26.72
N ARG A 147 2.26 -5.41 27.23
CA ARG A 147 2.69 -5.34 28.63
C ARG A 147 3.23 -3.95 28.98
N GLN A 148 4.07 -3.35 28.13
CA GLN A 148 4.59 -2.01 28.35
C GLN A 148 3.47 -0.97 28.38
N LYS A 149 2.47 -1.09 27.50
CA LYS A 149 1.33 -0.17 27.46
C LYS A 149 0.42 -0.26 28.68
N LEU A 150 0.17 -1.47 29.20
CA LEU A 150 -0.68 -1.66 30.37
C LEU A 150 0.02 -1.34 31.69
N TYR A 151 1.30 -1.70 31.82
CA TYR A 151 2.00 -1.70 33.10
C TYR A 151 3.16 -0.69 33.16
N GLY A 152 3.48 0.01 32.08
CA GLY A 152 4.56 1.00 32.04
C GLY A 152 5.96 0.42 32.25
N ILE A 153 6.14 -0.89 32.15
CA ILE A 153 7.42 -1.56 32.41
C ILE A 153 8.29 -1.45 31.15
N PRO A 154 9.44 -0.74 31.19
CA PRO A 154 10.32 -0.63 30.03
C PRO A 154 11.01 -1.98 29.75
N ILE A 155 11.03 -2.37 28.48
CA ILE A 155 11.74 -3.56 28.02
C ILE A 155 13.23 -3.21 27.97
N LYS A 156 14.04 -3.81 28.85
CA LYS A 156 15.50 -3.83 28.64
C LYS A 156 15.74 -4.75 27.43
N LYS A 157 16.17 -4.19 26.29
CA LYS A 157 16.63 -4.99 25.16
C LYS A 157 17.72 -5.94 25.69
N ALA A 158 17.44 -7.23 25.69
CA ALA A 158 18.44 -8.22 26.03
C ALA A 158 19.52 -8.16 24.95
N GLU A 159 20.68 -7.63 25.31
CA GLU A 159 21.86 -7.63 24.48
C GLU A 159 22.22 -9.09 24.22
N VAL A 160 22.05 -9.53 22.96
CA VAL A 160 22.36 -10.88 22.53
C VAL A 160 23.86 -11.07 22.71
N GLN A 161 24.26 -11.72 23.81
CA GLN A 161 25.63 -12.18 23.98
C GLN A 161 25.91 -13.19 22.88
N ALA A 162 26.72 -12.79 21.90
CA ALA A 162 27.20 -13.69 20.85
C ALA A 162 27.88 -14.90 21.51
N PRO A 163 27.67 -16.13 20.99
CA PRO A 163 28.37 -17.29 21.51
C PRO A 163 29.87 -17.09 21.30
N VAL A 164 30.59 -16.98 22.42
CA VAL A 164 32.05 -16.91 22.46
C VAL A 164 32.57 -18.18 21.77
N GLY A 165 33.29 -17.99 20.67
CA GLY A 165 33.79 -19.05 19.82
C GLY A 165 34.54 -20.12 20.61
N GLU A 166 34.01 -21.34 20.54
CA GLU A 166 34.66 -22.56 20.98
C GLU A 166 35.81 -22.85 20.01
N LYS A 167 37.02 -22.44 20.37
CA LYS A 167 38.25 -22.89 19.70
C LYS A 167 38.59 -24.28 20.20
N LEU A 168 38.54 -25.26 19.29
CA LEU A 168 39.27 -26.52 19.40
C LEU A 168 40.45 -26.48 18.41
#